data_AF-A0A2D5YMT2-F1
#
_entry.id   AF-A0A2D5YMT2-F1
#
_cell.length_a   1.000
_cell.length_b   1.000
_cell.length_c   1.000
_cell.angle_alpha   90.00
_cell.angle_beta   90.00
_cell.angle_gamma   90.00
#
_symmetry.space_group_name_H-M   'P 1'
#
loop_
_entity.id
_entity.type
_entity.pdbx_description
1 polymer ?
#
loop_
_entity_poly.entity_id
_entity_poly.type
_entity_poly.pdbx_seq_one_letter_code
_entity_poly.pdbx_strand_id
1 'polypeptide(L)'
;MKLIMIMISLMLGLAQANQKHINFTNYDNDPKLNSKFRKCYDELPTTFELEEELLKMSPRIGQRINVLGVELDDHSPEVLRSFMKLFEAYYLYKDDSLITKKSLTEYTQTCDNVICLAKEVFGKFHGIAILYIQMKYNINLSPYGYSRSHYDGSWEKTELGRFSERELKVFLTALKLLPLHFFSNFQNKDAKKINAYKGYTLANATMQFFTLWSTSKNVDKFITVIHELAHNIENGFSVDDEEHSEKHEYKMLHLYEPSVSQYGKTNSTEDFAEAFTAYVLTPDFLKRRSLERYNFLREKVFLGREYSNNMCGQSEKNSNLVPYFREKLRVLESRYHREELSEKCSDELSDHIFYSIETPLLRCIAFNIQDDHVAESYSPEILDMIRTNEDYKTLVKFQVDYMVESARNTFTHSDYLSNCSTHPTLMLSEHPSIKDYSFKIDSENICRWLKSAYDRKYPQPENEDIDREKNQSGFLNFIKNLFSLNETQEDQVELTQEEIEIRHEEVLKELFYQRLNL
;
A
#
# COMPACT_ATOMS: atom_id res chain seq x y z
N MET A 1 -60.25 -14.27 -26.16
CA MET A 1 -59.51 -13.05 -26.61
C MET A 1 -59.39 -11.97 -25.53
N LYS A 2 -60.48 -11.41 -24.97
CA LYS A 2 -60.38 -10.34 -23.94
C LYS A 2 -59.54 -10.72 -22.71
N LEU A 3 -59.69 -11.94 -22.20
CA LEU A 3 -58.88 -12.43 -21.07
C LEU A 3 -57.38 -12.53 -21.40
N ILE A 4 -57.05 -12.93 -22.64
CA ILE A 4 -55.67 -13.06 -23.11
C ILE A 4 -55.03 -11.66 -23.25
N MET A 5 -55.77 -10.67 -23.76
CA MET A 5 -55.28 -9.28 -23.79
C MET A 5 -55.08 -8.68 -22.39
N ILE A 6 -55.94 -9.02 -21.43
CA ILE A 6 -55.80 -8.58 -20.03
C ILE A 6 -54.56 -9.24 -19.41
N MET A 7 -54.32 -10.53 -19.63
CA MET A 7 -53.09 -11.19 -19.14
C MET A 7 -51.84 -10.67 -19.84
N ILE A 8 -51.86 -10.40 -21.15
CA ILE A 8 -50.72 -9.80 -21.85
C ILE A 8 -50.46 -8.37 -21.32
N SER A 9 -51.50 -7.59 -21.04
CA SER A 9 -51.36 -6.25 -20.47
C SER A 9 -50.87 -6.27 -19.01
N LEU A 10 -51.30 -7.27 -18.22
CA LEU A 10 -50.79 -7.50 -16.86
C LEU A 10 -49.36 -8.01 -16.86
N MET A 11 -49.00 -8.90 -17.80
CA MET A 11 -47.62 -9.39 -17.93
C MET A 11 -46.69 -8.30 -18.49
N LEU A 12 -47.14 -7.47 -19.43
CA LEU A 12 -46.41 -6.29 -19.89
C LEU A 12 -46.31 -5.23 -18.79
N GLY A 13 -47.37 -5.03 -18.00
CA GLY A 13 -47.37 -4.13 -16.85
C GLY A 13 -46.46 -4.60 -15.71
N LEU A 14 -46.38 -5.91 -15.45
CA LEU A 14 -45.47 -6.52 -14.48
C LEU A 14 -44.03 -6.57 -15.00
N ALA A 15 -43.82 -6.78 -16.31
CA ALA A 15 -42.52 -6.66 -16.95
C ALA A 15 -42.02 -5.20 -16.94
N GLN A 16 -42.91 -4.21 -17.10
CA GLN A 16 -42.62 -2.78 -16.95
C GLN A 16 -42.45 -2.35 -15.48
N ALA A 17 -43.13 -2.98 -14.53
CA ALA A 17 -42.96 -2.72 -13.10
C ALA A 17 -41.62 -3.27 -12.58
N ASN A 18 -41.14 -4.41 -13.10
CA ASN A 18 -39.78 -4.92 -12.85
C ASN A 18 -38.71 -4.25 -13.74
N GLN A 19 -39.11 -3.40 -14.68
CA GLN A 19 -38.25 -2.50 -15.43
C GLN A 19 -37.99 -1.17 -14.70
N LYS A 20 -38.51 -1.01 -13.48
CA LYS A 20 -38.11 0.08 -12.57
C LYS A 20 -36.77 -0.24 -11.90
N HIS A 21 -35.76 -0.67 -12.68
CA HIS A 21 -34.44 -0.10 -12.41
C HIS A 21 -34.59 1.38 -12.65
N ILE A 22 -34.23 2.12 -11.64
CA ILE A 22 -34.63 3.50 -11.55
C ILE A 22 -33.98 4.28 -12.65
N ASN A 23 -34.82 5.10 -13.25
CA ASN A 23 -34.45 6.22 -14.05
C ASN A 23 -33.44 7.10 -13.29
N PHE A 24 -32.17 6.70 -13.38
CA PHE A 24 -31.04 7.61 -13.55
C PHE A 24 -31.16 8.40 -14.88
N THR A 25 -32.35 8.52 -15.50
CA THR A 25 -32.58 9.24 -16.76
C THR A 25 -32.19 10.71 -16.71
N ASN A 26 -31.99 11.27 -15.52
CA ASN A 26 -31.42 12.59 -15.41
C ASN A 26 -29.90 12.62 -15.59
N TYR A 27 -29.16 11.56 -15.26
CA TYR A 27 -27.72 11.48 -15.50
C TYR A 27 -27.38 11.17 -16.95
N ASP A 28 -28.17 10.29 -17.54
CA ASP A 28 -28.03 9.86 -18.91
C ASP A 28 -28.17 11.04 -19.90
N ASN A 29 -28.96 12.04 -19.48
CA ASN A 29 -29.10 13.34 -20.13
C ASN A 29 -28.36 14.49 -19.42
N ASP A 30 -27.62 14.23 -18.33
CA ASP A 30 -26.85 15.28 -17.66
C ASP A 30 -25.64 15.60 -18.53
N PRO A 31 -25.60 16.77 -19.20
CA PRO A 31 -24.49 17.11 -20.05
C PRO A 31 -23.20 17.25 -19.23
N LYS A 32 -23.30 17.60 -17.94
CA LYS A 32 -22.16 17.72 -17.03
C LYS A 32 -21.56 16.37 -16.71
N LEU A 33 -22.37 15.35 -16.42
CA LEU A 33 -21.84 14.00 -16.18
C LEU A 33 -21.18 13.45 -17.43
N ASN A 34 -21.84 13.56 -18.58
CA ASN A 34 -21.26 13.13 -19.86
C ASN A 34 -19.93 13.85 -20.15
N SER A 35 -19.86 15.16 -19.91
CA SER A 35 -18.64 15.95 -20.07
C SER A 35 -17.55 15.52 -19.10
N LYS A 36 -17.89 15.26 -17.83
CA LYS A 36 -16.95 14.77 -16.80
C LYS A 36 -16.40 13.40 -17.18
N PHE A 37 -17.26 12.44 -17.52
CA PHE A 37 -16.84 11.12 -17.97
C PHE A 37 -15.90 11.21 -19.18
N ARG A 38 -16.28 11.97 -20.23
CA ARG A 38 -15.44 12.14 -21.42
C ARG A 38 -14.07 12.72 -21.06
N LYS A 39 -14.03 13.79 -20.27
CA LYS A 39 -12.77 14.38 -19.80
C LYS A 39 -11.90 13.33 -19.09
N CYS A 40 -12.47 12.55 -18.18
CA CYS A 40 -11.70 11.57 -17.41
C CYS A 40 -11.21 10.41 -18.28
N TYR A 41 -12.03 10.03 -19.27
CA TYR A 41 -11.74 9.00 -20.25
C TYR A 41 -10.63 9.43 -21.22
N ASP A 42 -10.66 10.69 -21.65
CA ASP A 42 -9.68 11.27 -22.57
C ASP A 42 -8.32 11.51 -21.89
N GLU A 43 -8.31 11.70 -20.57
CA GLU A 43 -7.11 11.80 -19.71
C GLU A 43 -6.55 10.43 -19.26
N LEU A 44 -7.05 9.32 -19.79
CA LEU A 44 -6.50 8.01 -19.47
C LEU A 44 -5.07 7.86 -20.01
N PRO A 45 -4.16 7.22 -19.25
CA PRO A 45 -2.85 6.89 -19.76
C PRO A 45 -2.96 5.99 -21.01
N THR A 46 -2.11 6.26 -21.98
CA THR A 46 -1.87 5.41 -23.14
C THR A 46 -1.33 4.06 -22.70
N THR A 47 -1.37 3.07 -23.60
CA THR A 47 -0.78 1.75 -23.32
C THR A 47 0.70 1.83 -22.97
N PHE A 48 1.43 2.76 -23.61
CA PHE A 48 2.84 3.00 -23.35
C PHE A 48 3.05 3.56 -21.94
N GLU A 49 2.26 4.57 -21.52
CA GLU A 49 2.37 5.15 -20.18
C GLU A 49 2.00 4.13 -19.08
N LEU A 50 0.99 3.28 -19.30
CA LEU A 50 0.67 2.18 -18.36
C LEU A 50 1.81 1.18 -18.23
N GLU A 51 2.48 0.85 -19.34
CA GLU A 51 3.63 -0.04 -19.35
C GLU A 51 4.84 0.59 -18.64
N GLU A 52 5.11 1.88 -18.87
CA GLU A 52 6.14 2.61 -18.12
C GLU A 52 5.84 2.66 -16.62
N GLU A 53 4.58 2.85 -16.22
CA GLU A 53 4.18 2.81 -14.82
C GLU A 53 4.44 1.41 -14.21
N LEU A 54 4.07 0.33 -14.91
CA LEU A 54 4.38 -1.04 -14.47
C LEU A 54 5.88 -1.26 -14.27
N LEU A 55 6.71 -0.76 -15.19
CA LEU A 55 8.17 -0.85 -15.11
C LEU A 55 8.76 -0.02 -13.96
N LYS A 56 8.13 1.12 -13.61
CA LYS A 56 8.56 1.99 -12.50
C LYS A 56 8.15 1.45 -11.12
N MET A 57 7.03 0.74 -11.05
CA MET A 57 6.47 0.30 -9.77
C MET A 57 7.28 -0.79 -9.07
N SER A 58 8.21 -1.46 -9.76
CA SER A 58 9.14 -2.35 -9.06
C SER A 58 10.45 -2.56 -9.84
N PRO A 59 11.60 -2.40 -9.16
CA PRO A 59 12.91 -2.63 -9.76
C PRO A 59 13.08 -4.10 -10.13
N ARG A 60 13.82 -4.34 -11.21
CA ARG A 60 14.06 -5.69 -11.69
C ARG A 60 15.13 -6.37 -10.86
N ILE A 61 14.95 -7.66 -10.63
CA ILE A 61 15.96 -8.53 -10.02
C ILE A 61 16.45 -9.46 -11.13
N GLY A 62 17.76 -9.48 -11.36
CA GLY A 62 18.42 -10.27 -12.42
C GLY A 62 18.40 -11.79 -12.18
N GLN A 63 17.32 -12.32 -11.59
CA GLN A 63 17.11 -13.72 -11.32
C GLN A 63 16.24 -14.36 -12.41
N ARG A 64 16.67 -15.53 -12.89
CA ARG A 64 15.87 -16.39 -13.77
C ARG A 64 14.80 -17.12 -12.99
N ILE A 65 13.57 -17.10 -13.47
CA ILE A 65 12.45 -17.84 -12.87
C ILE A 65 11.65 -18.58 -13.94
N ASN A 66 11.17 -19.78 -13.62
CA ASN A 66 10.22 -20.48 -14.47
C ASN A 66 8.78 -20.20 -14.00
N VAL A 67 7.98 -19.58 -14.85
CA VAL A 67 6.58 -19.23 -14.58
C VAL A 67 5.73 -19.91 -15.63
N LEU A 68 4.92 -20.90 -15.23
CA LEU A 68 4.02 -21.63 -16.16
C LEU A 68 4.75 -22.26 -17.35
N GLY A 69 5.99 -22.71 -17.15
CA GLY A 69 6.84 -23.27 -18.20
C GLY A 69 7.57 -22.22 -19.05
N VAL A 70 7.47 -20.93 -18.72
CA VAL A 70 8.22 -19.84 -19.36
C VAL A 70 9.45 -19.52 -18.51
N GLU A 71 10.64 -19.56 -19.08
CA GLU A 71 11.82 -18.99 -18.43
C GLU A 71 11.80 -17.47 -18.62
N LEU A 72 11.68 -16.73 -17.53
CA LEU A 72 11.72 -15.27 -17.51
C LEU A 72 13.06 -14.82 -16.95
N ASP A 73 13.69 -13.89 -17.65
CA ASP A 73 14.90 -13.20 -17.24
C ASP A 73 14.49 -11.82 -16.67
N ASP A 74 15.14 -11.37 -15.60
CA ASP A 74 15.07 -9.97 -15.14
C ASP A 74 13.64 -9.46 -14.85
N HIS A 75 13.01 -10.03 -13.82
CA HIS A 75 11.63 -9.72 -13.46
C HIS A 75 11.54 -8.97 -12.13
N SER A 76 10.49 -8.16 -12.00
CA SER A 76 10.05 -7.62 -10.73
C SER A 76 9.26 -8.70 -9.97
N PRO A 77 9.59 -9.01 -8.70
CA PRO A 77 8.81 -9.93 -7.87
C PRO A 77 7.35 -9.49 -7.71
N GLU A 78 7.08 -8.19 -7.57
CA GLU A 78 5.73 -7.65 -7.40
C GLU A 78 4.91 -7.74 -8.69
N VAL A 79 5.51 -7.45 -9.85
CA VAL A 79 4.86 -7.60 -11.15
C VAL A 79 4.56 -9.07 -11.41
N LEU A 80 5.52 -9.96 -11.10
CA LEU A 80 5.31 -11.40 -11.20
C LEU A 80 4.18 -11.87 -10.27
N ARG A 81 4.21 -11.51 -8.99
CA ARG A 81 3.15 -11.86 -8.02
C ARG A 81 1.78 -11.38 -8.50
N SER A 82 1.71 -10.17 -9.05
CA SER A 82 0.47 -9.60 -9.60
C SER A 82 0.01 -10.37 -10.83
N PHE A 83 0.91 -10.72 -11.74
CA PHE A 83 0.60 -11.57 -12.89
C PHE A 83 0.08 -12.95 -12.47
N MET A 84 0.70 -13.58 -11.47
CA MET A 84 0.27 -14.88 -10.94
C MET A 84 -1.13 -14.84 -10.34
N LYS A 85 -1.50 -13.73 -9.67
CA LYS A 85 -2.87 -13.51 -9.17
C LYS A 85 -3.91 -13.52 -10.29
N LEU A 86 -3.55 -13.13 -11.52
CA LEU A 86 -4.46 -13.20 -12.68
C LEU A 86 -4.87 -14.64 -13.05
N PHE A 87 -4.22 -15.65 -12.45
CA PHE A 87 -4.48 -17.07 -12.65
C PHE A 87 -4.73 -17.83 -11.33
N GLU A 88 -4.90 -17.15 -10.18
CA GLU A 88 -4.84 -17.80 -8.85
C GLU A 88 -5.78 -19.02 -8.69
N ALA A 89 -6.98 -18.99 -9.24
CA ALA A 89 -7.85 -20.17 -9.25
C ALA A 89 -7.31 -21.35 -10.05
N TYR A 90 -6.68 -21.09 -11.19
CA TYR A 90 -6.17 -22.15 -12.05
C TYR A 90 -5.22 -23.07 -11.27
N TYR A 91 -4.40 -22.49 -10.40
CA TYR A 91 -3.48 -23.24 -9.55
C TYR A 91 -4.18 -24.08 -8.47
N LEU A 92 -5.23 -23.55 -7.87
CA LEU A 92 -5.88 -24.18 -6.71
C LEU A 92 -6.76 -25.38 -7.10
N TYR A 93 -7.32 -25.39 -8.32
CA TYR A 93 -8.35 -26.37 -8.68
C TYR A 93 -7.89 -27.52 -9.58
N LYS A 94 -6.64 -27.51 -10.08
CA LYS A 94 -6.05 -28.60 -10.90
C LYS A 94 -7.00 -29.13 -11.99
N ASP A 95 -7.89 -28.30 -12.50
CA ASP A 95 -8.73 -28.68 -13.63
C ASP A 95 -7.91 -28.48 -14.90
N ASP A 96 -7.16 -29.53 -15.24
CA ASP A 96 -6.33 -29.72 -16.42
C ASP A 96 -7.13 -29.67 -17.74
N SER A 97 -8.27 -28.97 -17.84
CA SER A 97 -9.13 -29.00 -19.03
C SER A 97 -9.31 -27.67 -19.76
N LEU A 98 -9.15 -26.51 -19.10
CA LEU A 98 -9.49 -25.21 -19.71
C LEU A 98 -8.31 -24.43 -20.29
N ILE A 99 -7.07 -24.68 -19.83
CA ILE A 99 -5.83 -24.08 -20.40
C ILE A 99 -4.94 -25.16 -21.07
N THR A 100 -5.39 -26.41 -21.11
CA THR A 100 -4.57 -27.56 -21.55
C THR A 100 -4.63 -27.90 -23.04
N LYS A 101 -5.30 -27.12 -23.89
CA LYS A 101 -5.16 -27.30 -25.35
C LYS A 101 -4.39 -26.23 -26.09
N LYS A 102 -4.17 -25.09 -25.46
CA LYS A 102 -3.20 -24.10 -25.96
C LYS A 102 -2.28 -23.74 -24.81
N SER A 103 -1.36 -24.66 -24.53
CA SER A 103 -0.05 -24.39 -23.97
C SER A 103 0.19 -22.90 -23.72
N LEU A 104 0.19 -22.41 -22.47
CA LEU A 104 0.92 -21.15 -22.23
C LEU A 104 2.29 -21.22 -22.90
N THR A 105 2.87 -22.43 -22.89
CA THR A 105 3.99 -22.99 -23.66
C THR A 105 4.06 -22.69 -25.18
N GLU A 106 2.97 -22.30 -25.86
CA GLU A 106 3.02 -21.80 -27.25
C GLU A 106 3.37 -20.31 -27.31
N TYR A 107 3.00 -19.55 -26.28
CA TYR A 107 3.33 -18.12 -26.15
C TYR A 107 4.76 -17.90 -25.61
N THR A 108 5.43 -18.96 -25.14
CA THR A 108 6.66 -18.88 -24.31
C THR A 108 7.95 -18.70 -25.07
N GLN A 109 7.99 -18.96 -26.38
CA GLN A 109 9.26 -18.96 -27.10
C GLN A 109 9.83 -17.55 -27.35
N THR A 110 9.10 -16.49 -26.96
CA THR A 110 9.45 -15.11 -27.36
C THR A 110 9.48 -14.08 -26.23
N CYS A 111 9.02 -14.41 -25.02
CA CYS A 111 8.95 -13.45 -23.93
C CYS A 111 10.07 -13.66 -22.90
N ASP A 112 10.81 -12.60 -22.64
CA ASP A 112 11.85 -12.54 -21.61
C ASP A 112 11.32 -12.01 -20.27
N ASN A 113 10.19 -11.30 -20.25
CA ASN A 113 9.65 -10.67 -19.04
C ASN A 113 8.12 -10.86 -18.88
N VAL A 114 7.63 -10.62 -17.66
CA VAL A 114 6.22 -10.78 -17.28
C VAL A 114 5.27 -9.89 -18.07
N ILE A 115 5.70 -8.67 -18.43
CA ILE A 115 4.89 -7.71 -19.19
C ILE A 115 4.65 -8.23 -20.61
N CYS A 116 5.70 -8.77 -21.26
CA CYS A 116 5.57 -9.47 -22.54
C CYS A 116 4.58 -10.62 -22.43
N LEU A 117 4.74 -11.46 -21.41
CA LEU A 117 3.86 -12.61 -21.21
C LEU A 117 2.39 -12.20 -21.03
N ALA A 118 2.12 -11.14 -20.27
CA ALA A 118 0.77 -10.59 -20.14
C ALA A 118 0.19 -10.12 -21.48
N LYS A 119 0.99 -9.47 -22.34
CA LYS A 119 0.58 -9.04 -23.68
C LYS A 119 0.25 -10.22 -24.59
N GLU A 120 1.04 -11.29 -24.52
CA GLU A 120 0.80 -12.49 -25.33
C GLU A 120 -0.46 -13.23 -24.89
N VAL A 121 -0.68 -13.38 -23.59
CA VAL A 121 -1.83 -14.13 -23.05
C VAL A 121 -3.15 -13.38 -23.25
N PHE A 122 -3.18 -12.09 -22.94
CA PHE A 122 -4.42 -11.31 -22.92
C PHE A 122 -4.60 -10.41 -24.16
N GLY A 123 -3.53 -10.14 -24.89
CA GLY A 123 -3.45 -9.16 -25.97
C GLY A 123 -2.73 -7.87 -25.55
N LYS A 124 -2.10 -7.16 -26.49
CA LYS A 124 -1.20 -6.02 -26.22
C LYS A 124 -1.75 -4.97 -25.24
N PHE A 125 -2.96 -4.47 -25.47
CA PHE A 125 -3.58 -3.51 -24.55
C PHE A 125 -4.12 -4.19 -23.29
N HIS A 126 -4.84 -5.31 -23.45
CA HIS A 126 -5.56 -5.97 -22.35
C HIS A 126 -4.59 -6.50 -21.29
N GLY A 127 -3.48 -7.10 -21.70
CA GLY A 127 -2.44 -7.61 -20.80
C GLY A 127 -1.85 -6.51 -19.93
N ILE A 128 -1.47 -5.38 -20.54
CA ILE A 128 -0.98 -4.21 -19.81
C ILE A 128 -2.04 -3.67 -18.86
N ALA A 129 -3.26 -3.43 -19.35
CA ALA A 129 -4.31 -2.82 -18.55
C ALA A 129 -4.74 -3.70 -17.37
N ILE A 130 -4.94 -5.01 -17.58
CA ILE A 130 -5.35 -5.94 -16.51
C ILE A 130 -4.24 -6.09 -15.48
N LEU A 131 -2.98 -6.25 -15.91
CA LEU A 131 -1.84 -6.35 -15.00
C LEU A 131 -1.66 -5.07 -14.19
N TYR A 132 -1.76 -3.92 -14.83
CA TYR A 132 -1.72 -2.62 -14.16
C TYR A 132 -2.85 -2.47 -13.14
N ILE A 133 -4.08 -2.84 -13.50
CA ILE A 133 -5.22 -2.76 -12.57
C ILE A 133 -5.01 -3.67 -11.36
N GLN A 134 -4.55 -4.89 -11.60
CA GLN A 134 -4.23 -5.84 -10.53
C GLN A 134 -3.12 -5.31 -9.62
N MET A 135 -2.05 -4.75 -10.19
CA MET A 135 -0.91 -4.30 -9.41
C MET A 135 -1.22 -3.03 -8.61
N LYS A 136 -1.93 -2.06 -9.22
CA LYS A 136 -2.20 -0.76 -8.61
C LYS A 136 -3.44 -0.75 -7.70
N TYR A 137 -4.46 -1.53 -8.04
CA TYR A 137 -5.76 -1.52 -7.35
C TYR A 137 -6.16 -2.88 -6.78
N ASN A 138 -5.32 -3.92 -6.89
CA ASN A 138 -5.59 -5.28 -6.39
C ASN A 138 -6.95 -5.86 -6.85
N ILE A 139 -7.38 -5.50 -8.07
CA ILE A 139 -8.61 -5.98 -8.71
C ILE A 139 -8.26 -6.88 -9.89
N ASN A 140 -8.82 -8.08 -9.88
CA ASN A 140 -8.58 -9.11 -10.87
C ASN A 140 -9.68 -9.16 -11.94
N LEU A 141 -9.40 -8.53 -13.07
CA LEU A 141 -10.26 -8.53 -14.27
C LEU A 141 -9.98 -9.70 -15.23
N SER A 142 -9.04 -10.59 -14.88
CA SER A 142 -8.70 -11.74 -15.71
C SER A 142 -9.89 -12.70 -15.81
N PRO A 143 -10.24 -13.19 -17.02
CA PRO A 143 -11.20 -14.28 -17.17
C PRO A 143 -10.67 -15.61 -16.61
N TYR A 144 -9.38 -15.69 -16.26
CA TYR A 144 -8.73 -16.89 -15.72
C TYR A 144 -8.51 -16.85 -14.20
N GLY A 145 -8.66 -15.68 -13.57
CA GLY A 145 -8.63 -15.56 -12.11
C GLY A 145 -9.98 -15.98 -11.55
N TYR A 146 -10.03 -16.68 -10.41
CA TYR A 146 -11.28 -17.04 -9.77
C TYR A 146 -11.15 -17.15 -8.25
N SER A 147 -12.07 -16.50 -7.55
CA SER A 147 -12.22 -16.54 -6.11
C SER A 147 -13.27 -17.58 -5.74
N ARG A 148 -12.93 -18.40 -4.75
CA ARG A 148 -13.74 -19.46 -4.13
C ARG A 148 -15.11 -18.97 -3.62
N SER A 149 -15.29 -17.66 -3.42
CA SER A 149 -16.54 -17.03 -2.98
C SER A 149 -17.72 -17.17 -3.95
N HIS A 150 -17.52 -17.71 -5.14
CA HIS A 150 -18.55 -17.83 -6.18
C HIS A 150 -18.99 -19.27 -6.48
N TYR A 151 -18.60 -20.24 -5.64
CA TYR A 151 -18.91 -21.64 -5.85
C TYR A 151 -20.25 -22.03 -5.19
N ASP A 152 -21.38 -21.76 -5.87
CA ASP A 152 -22.66 -22.40 -5.53
C ASP A 152 -22.93 -23.68 -6.36
N GLY A 153 -21.94 -24.13 -7.14
CA GLY A 153 -22.02 -25.31 -8.01
C GLY A 153 -22.82 -25.11 -9.31
N SER A 154 -23.50 -23.97 -9.51
CA SER A 154 -24.26 -23.71 -10.74
C SER A 154 -23.42 -23.09 -11.87
N TRP A 155 -22.18 -22.70 -11.59
CA TRP A 155 -21.34 -21.90 -12.49
C TRP A 155 -20.48 -22.70 -13.49
N GLU A 156 -20.41 -24.03 -13.41
CA GLU A 156 -19.76 -24.85 -14.46
C GLU A 156 -20.33 -24.59 -15.87
N LYS A 157 -21.53 -23.99 -15.94
CA LYS A 157 -22.20 -23.61 -17.20
C LYS A 157 -22.08 -22.13 -17.55
N THR A 158 -21.47 -21.31 -16.71
CA THR A 158 -21.45 -19.87 -16.94
C THR A 158 -20.23 -19.47 -17.73
N GLU A 159 -20.45 -19.09 -18.98
CA GLU A 159 -19.39 -18.60 -19.86
C GLU A 159 -18.83 -17.27 -19.35
N LEU A 160 -17.59 -17.28 -18.87
CA LEU A 160 -16.86 -16.07 -18.53
C LEU A 160 -16.48 -15.31 -19.80
N GLY A 161 -16.82 -14.03 -19.82
CA GLY A 161 -16.50 -13.11 -20.90
C GLY A 161 -15.15 -12.44 -20.73
N ARG A 162 -14.63 -11.90 -21.83
CA ARG A 162 -13.51 -10.95 -21.80
C ARG A 162 -14.05 -9.53 -21.88
N PHE A 163 -13.56 -8.65 -20.99
CA PHE A 163 -13.78 -7.22 -21.13
C PHE A 163 -13.16 -6.74 -22.45
N SER A 164 -13.90 -5.93 -23.20
CA SER A 164 -13.34 -5.25 -24.37
C SER A 164 -12.41 -4.11 -23.96
N GLU A 165 -11.57 -3.64 -24.88
CA GLU A 165 -10.70 -2.47 -24.64
C GLU A 165 -11.49 -1.26 -24.11
N ARG A 166 -12.67 -0.99 -24.70
CA ARG A 166 -13.54 0.11 -24.27
C ARG A 166 -14.00 -0.06 -22.84
N GLU A 167 -14.35 -1.29 -22.44
CA GLU A 167 -14.79 -1.62 -21.09
C GLU A 167 -13.64 -1.52 -20.08
N LEU A 168 -12.44 -2.00 -20.43
CA LEU A 168 -11.25 -1.82 -19.58
C LEU A 168 -10.90 -0.35 -19.37
N LYS A 169 -11.05 0.49 -20.40
CA LYS A 169 -10.89 1.95 -20.26
C LYS A 169 -11.95 2.55 -19.32
N VAL A 170 -13.20 2.07 -19.36
CA VAL A 170 -14.23 2.49 -18.39
C VAL A 170 -13.82 2.12 -16.96
N PHE A 171 -13.32 0.91 -16.73
CA PHE A 171 -12.78 0.50 -15.41
C PHE A 171 -11.63 1.41 -14.97
N LEU A 172 -10.62 1.61 -15.81
CA LEU A 172 -9.50 2.51 -15.49
C LEU A 172 -9.97 3.92 -15.13
N THR A 173 -11.00 4.42 -15.83
CA THR A 173 -11.59 5.74 -15.56
C THR A 173 -12.21 5.78 -14.17
N ALA A 174 -13.00 4.78 -13.80
CA ALA A 174 -13.62 4.67 -12.49
C ALA A 174 -12.57 4.54 -11.37
N LEU A 175 -11.58 3.66 -11.56
CA LEU A 175 -10.53 3.41 -10.57
C LEU A 175 -9.65 4.64 -10.33
N LYS A 176 -9.25 5.35 -11.41
CA LYS A 176 -8.43 6.58 -11.32
C LYS A 176 -9.12 7.70 -10.55
N LEU A 177 -10.47 7.72 -10.53
CA LEU A 177 -11.20 8.76 -9.80
C LEU A 177 -11.14 8.55 -8.29
N LEU A 178 -11.09 7.30 -7.85
CA LEU A 178 -11.15 6.96 -6.43
C LEU A 178 -9.77 7.08 -5.75
N PRO A 179 -9.72 7.43 -4.45
CA PRO A 179 -8.50 7.35 -3.66
C PRO A 179 -7.89 5.94 -3.64
N LEU A 180 -6.56 5.85 -3.65
CA LEU A 180 -5.86 4.55 -3.62
C LEU A 180 -6.12 3.75 -2.32
N HIS A 181 -6.37 4.43 -1.20
CA HIS A 181 -6.60 3.78 0.10
C HIS A 181 -7.88 2.93 0.15
N PHE A 182 -8.79 3.06 -0.81
CA PHE A 182 -9.94 2.15 -0.89
C PHE A 182 -9.54 0.74 -1.35
N PHE A 183 -8.48 0.63 -2.12
CA PHE A 183 -8.08 -0.63 -2.76
C PHE A 183 -7.10 -1.44 -1.94
N SER A 184 -6.63 -0.88 -0.84
CA SER A 184 -5.63 -1.52 -0.01
C SER A 184 -6.22 -2.67 0.84
N ASN A 185 -7.49 -2.56 1.22
CA ASN A 185 -8.26 -3.65 1.84
C ASN A 185 -8.85 -4.65 0.81
N PHE A 186 -8.66 -4.42 -0.49
CA PHE A 186 -9.18 -5.34 -1.51
C PHE A 186 -8.27 -6.55 -1.59
N GLN A 187 -8.51 -7.60 -0.79
CA GLN A 187 -7.74 -8.85 -0.91
C GLN A 187 -8.11 -9.58 -2.22
N ASN A 188 -7.37 -9.28 -3.29
CA ASN A 188 -7.51 -9.86 -4.63
C ASN A 188 -8.98 -9.93 -5.11
N LYS A 189 -9.67 -8.79 -5.09
CA LYS A 189 -11.09 -8.75 -5.46
C LYS A 189 -11.27 -9.04 -6.94
N ASP A 190 -12.12 -10.01 -7.25
CA ASP A 190 -12.45 -10.34 -8.63
C ASP A 190 -13.53 -9.41 -9.18
N ALA A 191 -13.31 -8.92 -10.40
CA ALA A 191 -14.36 -8.29 -11.20
C ALA A 191 -14.51 -9.08 -12.50
N LYS A 192 -15.66 -9.71 -12.72
CA LYS A 192 -15.84 -10.71 -13.79
C LYS A 192 -16.90 -10.27 -14.79
N LYS A 193 -16.62 -10.49 -16.06
CA LYS A 193 -17.63 -10.39 -17.11
C LYS A 193 -18.32 -11.73 -17.25
N ILE A 194 -19.65 -11.72 -17.19
CA ILE A 194 -20.49 -12.90 -17.30
C ILE A 194 -21.25 -12.80 -18.62
N ASN A 195 -21.04 -13.75 -19.54
CA ASN A 195 -21.75 -13.82 -20.82
C ASN A 195 -23.17 -14.40 -20.66
N ALA A 196 -23.90 -13.95 -19.65
CA ALA A 196 -25.28 -14.33 -19.41
C ALA A 196 -26.13 -13.09 -19.13
N TYR A 197 -27.40 -13.16 -19.50
CA TYR A 197 -28.41 -12.19 -19.08
C TYR A 197 -28.97 -12.61 -17.72
N LYS A 198 -29.08 -11.66 -16.79
CA LYS A 198 -29.72 -11.84 -15.48
C LYS A 198 -30.90 -10.88 -15.34
N GLY A 199 -31.92 -11.07 -16.17
CA GLY A 199 -33.04 -10.13 -16.28
C GLY A 199 -32.54 -8.74 -16.71
N TYR A 200 -32.84 -7.71 -15.90
CA TYR A 200 -32.41 -6.33 -16.13
C TYR A 200 -31.18 -5.92 -15.32
N THR A 201 -30.57 -6.87 -14.59
CA THR A 201 -29.40 -6.60 -13.77
C THR A 201 -28.17 -6.37 -14.64
N LEU A 202 -27.53 -5.20 -14.49
CA LEU A 202 -26.28 -4.86 -15.17
C LEU A 202 -25.07 -5.50 -14.47
N ALA A 203 -25.01 -5.37 -13.15
CA ALA A 203 -23.99 -5.98 -12.32
C ALA A 203 -24.53 -6.29 -10.91
N ASN A 204 -23.68 -6.82 -10.05
CA ASN A 204 -24.01 -7.08 -8.65
C ASN A 204 -22.85 -6.71 -7.71
N ALA A 205 -23.12 -6.67 -6.40
CA ALA A 205 -22.16 -6.30 -5.37
C ALA A 205 -20.87 -7.14 -5.35
N THR A 206 -20.88 -8.33 -5.97
CA THR A 206 -19.67 -9.16 -6.18
C THR A 206 -18.87 -8.80 -7.42
N MET A 207 -19.15 -7.65 -8.06
CA MET A 207 -18.51 -7.17 -9.28
C MET A 207 -18.61 -8.15 -10.46
N GLN A 208 -19.75 -8.84 -10.58
CA GLN A 208 -20.09 -9.60 -11.79
C GLN A 208 -20.88 -8.71 -12.75
N PHE A 209 -20.37 -8.51 -13.96
CA PHE A 209 -20.95 -7.65 -14.98
C PHE A 209 -21.58 -8.50 -16.09
N PHE A 210 -22.90 -8.43 -16.22
CA PHE A 210 -23.70 -9.27 -17.11
C PHE A 210 -23.73 -8.74 -18.56
N THR A 211 -24.28 -9.53 -19.49
CA THR A 211 -24.35 -9.16 -20.91
C THR A 211 -25.01 -7.80 -21.15
N LEU A 212 -26.04 -7.45 -20.37
CA LEU A 212 -26.73 -6.16 -20.50
C LEU A 212 -25.85 -4.96 -20.15
N TRP A 213 -24.91 -5.10 -19.20
CA TRP A 213 -23.91 -4.07 -18.95
C TRP A 213 -23.03 -3.85 -20.18
N SER A 214 -22.64 -4.92 -20.87
CA SER A 214 -21.77 -4.82 -22.06
C SER A 214 -22.42 -4.05 -23.21
N THR A 215 -23.74 -4.03 -23.29
CA THR A 215 -24.50 -3.32 -24.34
C THR A 215 -24.96 -1.92 -23.91
N SER A 216 -24.77 -1.52 -22.65
CA SER A 216 -25.12 -0.18 -22.18
C SER A 216 -24.13 0.89 -22.65
N LYS A 217 -24.50 2.17 -22.48
CA LYS A 217 -23.61 3.29 -22.84
C LYS A 217 -22.43 3.32 -21.87
N ASN A 218 -21.31 3.89 -22.32
CA ASN A 218 -20.10 3.96 -21.48
C ASN A 218 -20.31 4.70 -20.16
N VAL A 219 -21.18 5.72 -20.14
CA VAL A 219 -21.52 6.46 -18.91
C VAL A 219 -22.28 5.57 -17.93
N ASP A 220 -23.25 4.78 -18.40
CA ASP A 220 -23.95 3.81 -17.56
C ASP A 220 -22.96 2.77 -17.02
N LYS A 221 -22.09 2.24 -17.89
CA LYS A 221 -21.06 1.29 -17.47
C LYS A 221 -20.18 1.85 -16.36
N PHE A 222 -19.77 3.10 -16.51
CA PHE A 222 -18.92 3.83 -15.58
C PHE A 222 -19.62 4.08 -14.23
N ILE A 223 -20.88 4.51 -14.25
CA ILE A 223 -21.72 4.64 -13.04
C ILE A 223 -21.82 3.28 -12.34
N THR A 224 -22.14 2.21 -13.08
CA THR A 224 -22.25 0.85 -12.53
C THR A 224 -20.95 0.40 -11.88
N VAL A 225 -19.78 0.63 -12.50
CA VAL A 225 -18.49 0.25 -11.88
C VAL A 225 -18.28 0.97 -10.55
N ILE A 226 -18.58 2.27 -10.46
CA ILE A 226 -18.44 3.03 -9.20
C ILE A 226 -19.42 2.50 -8.15
N HIS A 227 -20.66 2.19 -8.53
CA HIS A 227 -21.66 1.59 -7.65
C HIS A 227 -21.19 0.26 -7.06
N GLU A 228 -20.71 -0.67 -7.90
CA GLU A 228 -20.24 -1.97 -7.42
C GLU A 228 -18.96 -1.86 -6.58
N LEU A 229 -18.08 -0.90 -6.90
CA LEU A 229 -16.92 -0.59 -6.06
C LEU A 229 -17.36 -0.08 -4.69
N ALA A 230 -18.41 0.73 -4.61
CA ALA A 230 -18.93 1.26 -3.35
C ALA A 230 -19.39 0.14 -2.41
N HIS A 231 -20.08 -0.89 -2.91
CA HIS A 231 -20.41 -2.07 -2.09
C HIS A 231 -19.16 -2.76 -1.51
N ASN A 232 -18.10 -2.86 -2.30
CA ASN A 232 -16.85 -3.49 -1.85
C ASN A 232 -16.10 -2.64 -0.84
N ILE A 233 -16.19 -1.31 -0.95
CA ILE A 233 -15.63 -0.36 0.02
C ILE A 233 -16.42 -0.39 1.32
N GLU A 234 -17.75 -0.39 1.27
CA GLU A 234 -18.61 -0.49 2.46
C GLU A 234 -18.35 -1.79 3.25
N ASN A 235 -18.13 -2.90 2.54
CA ASN A 235 -17.80 -4.17 3.16
C ASN A 235 -16.43 -4.17 3.86
N GLY A 236 -15.56 -3.20 3.55
CA GLY A 236 -14.29 -3.00 4.24
C GLY A 236 -14.41 -2.14 5.51
N PHE A 237 -15.59 -1.58 5.81
CA PHE A 237 -15.83 -0.92 7.10
C PHE A 237 -15.85 -1.96 8.21
N SER A 238 -15.26 -1.59 9.35
CA SER A 238 -15.14 -2.46 10.52
C SER A 238 -16.51 -2.95 10.98
N VAL A 239 -16.57 -4.24 11.33
CA VAL A 239 -17.78 -4.88 11.90
C VAL A 239 -17.63 -5.11 13.40
N ASP A 240 -16.41 -4.93 13.93
CA ASP A 240 -16.04 -5.41 15.27
C ASP A 240 -16.57 -4.53 16.42
N ASP A 241 -17.14 -3.35 16.11
CA ASP A 241 -17.95 -2.56 17.05
C ASP A 241 -19.25 -2.11 16.35
N GLU A 242 -20.28 -2.97 16.38
CA GLU A 242 -21.57 -2.74 15.70
C GLU A 242 -22.29 -1.45 16.13
N GLU A 243 -21.95 -0.87 17.29
CA GLU A 243 -22.60 0.35 17.79
C GLU A 243 -21.89 1.62 17.31
N HIS A 244 -20.57 1.56 17.08
CA HIS A 244 -19.75 2.72 16.69
C HIS A 244 -19.12 2.64 15.29
N SER A 245 -19.38 1.57 14.54
CA SER A 245 -18.89 1.44 13.16
C SER A 245 -19.47 2.48 12.22
N GLU A 246 -18.70 2.88 11.21
CA GLU A 246 -19.17 3.73 10.11
C GLU A 246 -20.41 3.11 9.42
N LYS A 247 -20.48 1.78 9.40
CA LYS A 247 -21.61 1.03 8.84
C LYS A 247 -22.89 1.24 9.66
N HIS A 248 -22.79 1.27 10.98
CA HIS A 248 -23.92 1.59 11.86
C HIS A 248 -24.37 3.04 11.68
N GLU A 249 -23.42 3.98 11.72
CA GLU A 249 -23.70 5.41 11.53
C GLU A 249 -24.42 5.64 10.19
N TYR A 250 -23.95 5.00 9.11
CA TYR A 250 -24.61 5.09 7.82
C TYR A 250 -26.00 4.42 7.78
N LYS A 251 -26.17 3.29 8.45
CA LYS A 251 -27.48 2.64 8.60
C LYS A 251 -28.48 3.56 9.31
N MET A 252 -28.03 4.36 10.27
CA MET A 252 -28.87 5.38 10.91
C MET A 252 -29.23 6.49 9.93
N LEU A 253 -28.29 6.97 9.12
CA LEU A 253 -28.60 7.91 8.02
C LEU A 253 -29.65 7.33 7.07
N HIS A 254 -29.55 6.06 6.70
CA HIS A 254 -30.55 5.42 5.83
C HIS A 254 -31.98 5.50 6.40
N LEU A 255 -32.15 5.36 7.73
CA LEU A 255 -33.45 5.39 8.39
C LEU A 255 -34.05 6.80 8.50
N TYR A 256 -33.23 7.81 8.75
CA TYR A 256 -33.71 9.16 9.08
C TYR A 256 -33.57 10.16 7.95
N GLU A 257 -32.63 9.95 7.04
CA GLU A 257 -32.35 10.89 5.95
C GLU A 257 -33.01 10.47 4.64
N PRO A 258 -33.43 11.41 3.79
CA PRO A 258 -34.07 11.08 2.51
C PRO A 258 -33.13 10.32 1.57
N SER A 259 -33.49 9.09 1.18
CA SER A 259 -32.66 8.28 0.26
C SER A 259 -32.33 9.02 -1.05
N VAL A 260 -31.11 8.78 -1.54
CA VAL A 260 -30.51 9.47 -2.70
C VAL A 260 -31.23 9.12 -4.00
N SER A 261 -31.73 7.89 -4.11
CA SER A 261 -32.52 7.42 -5.24
C SER A 261 -33.67 6.55 -4.77
N GLN A 262 -34.49 6.07 -5.71
CA GLN A 262 -35.51 5.09 -5.38
C GLN A 262 -34.89 3.69 -5.13
N TYR A 263 -33.63 3.46 -5.52
CA TYR A 263 -32.96 2.15 -5.48
C TYR A 263 -32.32 2.00 -4.12
N GLY A 264 -31.72 3.11 -3.66
CA GLY A 264 -31.27 3.27 -2.29
C GLY A 264 -32.37 3.06 -1.26
N LYS A 265 -33.67 3.24 -1.59
CA LYS A 265 -34.76 2.90 -0.66
C LYS A 265 -34.89 1.41 -0.37
N THR A 266 -34.24 0.55 -1.15
CA THR A 266 -34.34 -0.91 -1.00
C THR A 266 -33.72 -1.37 0.32
N ASN A 267 -32.54 -0.86 0.66
CA ASN A 267 -31.83 -1.13 1.92
C ASN A 267 -30.65 -0.15 2.06
N SER A 268 -30.01 -0.14 3.24
CA SER A 268 -28.90 0.76 3.56
C SER A 268 -27.67 0.57 2.67
N THR A 269 -27.40 -0.65 2.23
CA THR A 269 -26.23 -0.99 1.39
C THR A 269 -26.38 -0.45 -0.04
N GLU A 270 -27.58 -0.55 -0.62
CA GLU A 270 -27.88 0.11 -1.90
C GLU A 270 -27.91 1.63 -1.74
N ASP A 271 -28.43 2.15 -0.63
CA ASP A 271 -28.41 3.59 -0.36
C ASP A 271 -26.98 4.12 -0.21
N PHE A 272 -26.08 3.33 0.37
CA PHE A 272 -24.65 3.65 0.45
C PHE A 272 -24.03 3.73 -0.94
N ALA A 273 -24.20 2.70 -1.76
CA ALA A 273 -23.61 2.65 -3.09
C ALA A 273 -24.12 3.80 -4.00
N GLU A 274 -25.42 4.12 -3.90
CA GLU A 274 -26.03 5.23 -4.62
C GLU A 274 -25.51 6.60 -4.14
N ALA A 275 -25.40 6.79 -2.82
CA ALA A 275 -24.86 8.02 -2.24
C ALA A 275 -23.37 8.20 -2.57
N PHE A 276 -22.58 7.14 -2.45
CA PHE A 276 -21.16 7.12 -2.81
C PHE A 276 -20.98 7.51 -4.28
N THR A 277 -21.76 6.91 -5.17
CA THR A 277 -21.75 7.22 -6.59
C THR A 277 -22.12 8.68 -6.85
N ALA A 278 -23.18 9.18 -6.19
CA ALA A 278 -23.56 10.59 -6.28
C ALA A 278 -22.49 11.53 -5.71
N TYR A 279 -21.80 11.17 -4.63
CA TYR A 279 -20.71 11.97 -4.07
C TYR A 279 -19.55 12.14 -5.04
N VAL A 280 -19.15 11.06 -5.71
CA VAL A 280 -18.05 11.08 -6.68
C VAL A 280 -18.45 11.80 -7.96
N LEU A 281 -19.68 11.58 -8.46
CA LEU A 281 -20.10 12.02 -9.78
C LEU A 281 -20.81 13.37 -9.80
N THR A 282 -21.73 13.60 -8.87
CA THR A 282 -22.62 14.77 -8.78
C THR A 282 -22.77 15.25 -7.32
N PRO A 283 -21.67 15.65 -6.66
CA PRO A 283 -21.66 15.98 -5.24
C PRO A 283 -22.67 17.08 -4.86
N ASP A 284 -22.92 18.05 -5.75
CA ASP A 284 -23.91 19.09 -5.54
C ASP A 284 -25.34 18.55 -5.46
N PHE A 285 -25.66 17.50 -6.22
CA PHE A 285 -26.96 16.83 -6.14
C PHE A 285 -27.12 16.16 -4.79
N LEU A 286 -26.11 15.39 -4.36
CA LEU A 286 -26.14 14.74 -3.05
C LEU A 286 -26.29 15.77 -1.92
N LYS A 287 -25.49 16.84 -1.93
CA LYS A 287 -25.50 17.90 -0.92
C LYS A 287 -26.88 18.57 -0.79
N ARG A 288 -27.58 18.79 -1.90
CA ARG A 288 -28.96 19.31 -1.90
C ARG A 288 -29.98 18.28 -1.43
N ARG A 289 -29.72 16.99 -1.65
CA ARG A 289 -30.65 15.89 -1.37
C ARG A 289 -30.59 15.43 0.08
N SER A 290 -29.39 15.31 0.64
CA SER A 290 -29.10 14.97 2.05
C SER A 290 -27.69 15.46 2.36
N LEU A 291 -27.59 16.55 3.13
CA LEU A 291 -26.32 17.17 3.51
C LEU A 291 -25.53 16.27 4.46
N GLU A 292 -26.24 15.48 5.24
CA GLU A 292 -25.78 14.59 6.29
C GLU A 292 -25.04 13.40 5.67
N ARG A 293 -25.63 12.77 4.63
CA ARG A 293 -24.92 11.75 3.83
C ARG A 293 -23.70 12.33 3.10
N TYR A 294 -23.82 13.54 2.58
CA TYR A 294 -22.69 14.22 1.94
C TYR A 294 -21.54 14.42 2.94
N ASN A 295 -21.83 14.93 4.14
CA ASN A 295 -20.83 15.16 5.17
C ASN A 295 -20.23 13.86 5.68
N PHE A 296 -21.05 12.81 5.88
CA PHE A 296 -20.57 11.48 6.25
C PHE A 296 -19.57 10.95 5.22
N LEU A 297 -19.94 10.96 3.93
CA LEU A 297 -19.04 10.50 2.87
C LEU A 297 -17.78 11.35 2.82
N ARG A 298 -17.90 12.68 2.92
CA ARG A 298 -16.74 13.56 2.93
C ARG A 298 -15.79 13.24 4.08
N GLU A 299 -16.29 13.18 5.30
CA GLU A 299 -15.47 13.18 6.51
C GLU A 299 -14.99 11.79 6.89
N LYS A 300 -15.87 10.79 6.78
CA LYS A 300 -15.62 9.42 7.25
C LYS A 300 -15.07 8.52 6.14
N VAL A 301 -15.62 8.64 4.93
CA VAL A 301 -15.27 7.73 3.83
C VAL A 301 -14.14 8.28 2.98
N PHE A 302 -14.23 9.55 2.57
CA PHE A 302 -13.27 10.19 1.66
C PHE A 302 -12.21 11.03 2.36
N LEU A 303 -12.18 11.04 3.71
CA LEU A 303 -11.16 11.70 4.53
C LEU A 303 -10.92 13.17 4.14
N GLY A 304 -12.01 13.92 4.02
CA GLY A 304 -12.04 15.33 3.63
C GLY A 304 -11.93 15.59 2.13
N ARG A 305 -11.71 14.57 1.29
CA ARG A 305 -11.58 14.76 -0.16
C ARG A 305 -12.94 15.10 -0.76
N GLU A 306 -13.07 16.32 -1.27
CA GLU A 306 -14.25 16.76 -2.01
C GLU A 306 -14.08 16.54 -3.53
N TYR A 307 -15.20 16.24 -4.21
CA TYR A 307 -15.27 16.20 -5.66
C TYR A 307 -15.95 17.46 -6.17
N SER A 308 -15.54 17.92 -7.34
CA SER A 308 -16.31 18.88 -8.13
C SER A 308 -16.91 18.21 -9.36
N ASN A 309 -17.88 18.86 -10.00
CA ASN A 309 -18.49 18.37 -11.23
C ASN A 309 -17.50 18.30 -12.43
N ASN A 310 -16.31 18.89 -12.32
CA ASN A 310 -15.34 19.01 -13.43
C ASN A 310 -14.01 18.26 -13.20
N MET A 311 -13.86 17.56 -12.07
CA MET A 311 -12.62 16.91 -11.69
C MET A 311 -12.47 15.50 -12.29
N CYS A 312 -11.31 15.29 -12.91
CA CYS A 312 -10.78 14.02 -13.40
C CYS A 312 -9.32 13.94 -12.92
N GLY A 313 -8.98 12.95 -12.10
CA GLY A 313 -7.67 12.90 -11.45
C GLY A 313 -7.53 13.84 -10.23
N GLN A 314 -6.38 13.72 -9.56
CA GLN A 314 -6.11 14.09 -8.15
C GLN A 314 -6.86 15.34 -7.69
N SER A 315 -7.63 15.21 -6.60
CA SER A 315 -8.13 16.38 -5.89
C SER A 315 -6.96 17.29 -5.54
N GLU A 316 -7.24 18.58 -5.39
CA GLU A 316 -6.30 19.50 -4.75
C GLU A 316 -5.68 18.82 -3.52
N LYS A 317 -4.35 18.96 -3.36
CA LYS A 317 -3.57 18.41 -2.25
C LYS A 317 -4.39 18.57 -0.98
N ASN A 318 -4.82 17.46 -0.41
CA ASN A 318 -5.75 17.44 0.71
C ASN A 318 -5.00 17.97 1.95
N SER A 319 -5.06 19.27 2.22
CA SER A 319 -4.44 19.91 3.39
C SER A 319 -4.99 19.38 4.71
N ASN A 320 -6.13 18.68 4.68
CA ASN A 320 -6.83 18.15 5.85
C ASN A 320 -6.49 16.69 6.21
N LEU A 321 -5.77 15.93 5.35
CA LEU A 321 -5.27 14.59 5.71
C LEU A 321 -4.27 14.68 6.88
N VAL A 322 -3.45 15.74 6.90
CA VAL A 322 -2.42 15.94 7.92
C VAL A 322 -3.01 16.16 9.33
N PRO A 323 -3.99 17.07 9.54
CA PRO A 323 -4.69 17.18 10.82
C PRO A 323 -5.41 15.91 11.26
N TYR A 324 -6.06 15.19 10.33
CA TYR A 324 -6.77 13.94 10.65
C TYR A 324 -5.81 12.85 11.16
N PHE A 325 -4.71 12.61 10.42
CA PHE A 325 -3.68 11.66 10.85
C PHE A 325 -3.03 12.10 12.16
N ARG A 326 -2.72 13.39 12.32
CA ARG A 326 -2.09 13.92 13.53
C ARG A 326 -2.96 13.73 14.78
N GLU A 327 -4.26 14.01 14.70
CA GLU A 327 -5.14 13.84 15.84
C GLU A 327 -5.35 12.36 16.19
N LYS A 328 -5.41 11.47 15.18
CA LYS A 328 -5.46 10.02 15.41
C LYS A 328 -4.18 9.50 16.05
N LEU A 329 -2.99 9.88 15.54
CA LEU A 329 -1.70 9.55 16.14
C LEU A 329 -1.62 9.98 17.61
N ARG A 330 -2.08 11.19 17.93
CA ARG A 330 -2.11 11.72 19.31
C ARG A 330 -2.99 10.89 20.26
N VAL A 331 -4.13 10.41 19.78
CA VAL A 331 -5.03 9.54 20.57
C VAL A 331 -4.40 8.15 20.77
N LEU A 332 -3.61 7.68 19.81
CA LEU A 332 -3.01 6.33 19.82
C LEU A 332 -1.75 6.24 20.70
N GLU A 333 -0.94 7.30 20.76
CA GLU A 333 0.15 7.44 21.74
C GLU A 333 -0.32 7.29 23.20
N SER A 334 -1.59 7.58 23.45
CA SER A 334 -2.19 7.45 24.79
C SER A 334 -2.74 6.06 25.10
N ARG A 335 -2.92 5.18 24.09
CA ARG A 335 -3.58 3.86 24.25
C ARG A 335 -2.67 2.65 24.14
N TYR A 336 -1.64 2.67 23.28
CA TYR A 336 -0.78 1.50 23.07
C TYR A 336 0.47 1.53 23.95
N HIS A 337 0.71 0.45 24.68
CA HIS A 337 2.00 0.22 25.33
C HIS A 337 3.02 -0.11 24.23
N ARG A 338 4.03 0.76 24.07
CA ARG A 338 5.03 0.75 22.98
C ARG A 338 5.73 -0.59 22.75
N GLU A 339 5.77 -1.44 23.77
CA GLU A 339 6.33 -2.79 23.76
C GLU A 339 5.51 -3.76 22.88
N GLU A 340 4.18 -3.63 22.89
CA GLU A 340 3.26 -4.49 22.11
C GLU A 340 3.40 -4.26 20.61
N LEU A 341 3.59 -3.00 20.19
CA LEU A 341 3.81 -2.63 18.79
C LEU A 341 5.12 -3.21 18.25
N SER A 342 6.16 -3.28 19.10
CA SER A 342 7.45 -3.86 18.74
C SER A 342 7.37 -5.37 18.55
N GLU A 343 6.54 -6.06 19.33
CA GLU A 343 6.32 -7.50 19.20
C GLU A 343 5.57 -7.83 17.90
N LYS A 344 4.48 -7.09 17.62
CA LYS A 344 3.62 -7.33 16.45
C LYS A 344 4.27 -7.04 15.10
N CYS A 345 5.27 -6.15 15.04
CA CYS A 345 5.99 -5.80 13.81
C CYS A 345 7.41 -6.38 13.71
N SER A 346 7.72 -7.39 14.52
CA SER A 346 9.07 -7.93 14.61
C SER A 346 9.58 -8.55 13.30
N ASP A 347 8.70 -9.18 12.51
CA ASP A 347 9.06 -9.81 11.23
C ASP A 347 9.34 -8.76 10.13
N GLU A 348 8.46 -7.78 9.93
CA GLU A 348 8.69 -6.70 8.95
C GLU A 348 9.86 -5.81 9.33
N LEU A 349 10.12 -5.68 10.63
CA LEU A 349 11.29 -5.01 11.17
C LEU A 349 12.56 -5.80 10.90
N SER A 350 12.54 -7.12 11.07
CA SER A 350 13.63 -8.02 10.66
C SER A 350 13.92 -7.89 9.16
N ASP A 351 12.88 -7.92 8.33
CA ASP A 351 13.02 -7.74 6.87
C ASP A 351 13.58 -6.36 6.50
N HIS A 352 13.15 -5.31 7.20
CA HIS A 352 13.74 -3.98 7.02
C HIS A 352 15.23 -3.97 7.38
N ILE A 353 15.61 -4.63 8.47
CA ILE A 353 17.00 -4.69 8.96
C ILE A 353 17.90 -5.45 7.99
N PHE A 354 17.47 -6.63 7.54
CA PHE A 354 18.32 -7.50 6.73
C PHE A 354 18.32 -7.12 5.24
N TYR A 355 17.21 -6.56 4.74
CA TYR A 355 17.03 -6.29 3.31
C TYR A 355 16.86 -4.80 2.99
N SER A 356 16.93 -3.91 4.00
CA SER A 356 16.75 -2.45 3.85
C SER A 356 15.42 -2.05 3.21
N ILE A 357 14.38 -2.87 3.38
CA ILE A 357 13.05 -2.61 2.82
C ILE A 357 12.22 -1.86 3.86
N GLU A 358 12.12 -0.54 3.73
CA GLU A 358 11.39 0.31 4.69
C GLU A 358 9.86 0.18 4.62
N THR A 359 9.34 -0.15 3.43
CA THR A 359 7.90 -0.13 3.15
C THR A 359 7.09 -1.15 3.98
N PRO A 360 7.52 -2.41 4.18
CA PRO A 360 6.84 -3.38 5.05
C PRO A 360 6.77 -2.93 6.50
N LEU A 361 7.88 -2.43 7.06
CA LEU A 361 7.93 -1.95 8.43
C LEU A 361 7.01 -0.75 8.65
N LEU A 362 7.08 0.24 7.76
CA LEU A 362 6.18 1.41 7.80
C LEU A 362 4.71 1.00 7.68
N ARG A 363 4.42 -0.01 6.85
CA ARG A 363 3.08 -0.58 6.73
C ARG A 363 2.66 -1.29 8.00
N CYS A 364 3.52 -2.11 8.62
CA CYS A 364 3.20 -2.83 9.85
C CYS A 364 2.99 -1.87 11.02
N ILE A 365 3.89 -0.90 11.20
CA ILE A 365 3.77 0.12 12.24
C ILE A 365 2.45 0.86 12.07
N ALA A 366 2.15 1.31 10.86
CA ALA A 366 0.92 2.03 10.62
C ALA A 366 -0.33 1.12 10.69
N PHE A 367 -0.20 -0.18 10.36
CA PHE A 367 -1.23 -1.21 10.52
C PHE A 367 -1.57 -1.49 11.99
N ASN A 368 -0.57 -1.50 12.88
CA ASN A 368 -0.78 -1.76 14.31
C ASN A 368 -1.01 -0.49 15.13
N ILE A 369 -0.65 0.67 14.59
CA ILE A 369 -1.05 1.98 15.11
C ILE A 369 -2.53 2.22 14.81
N GLN A 370 -3.07 1.71 13.70
CA GLN A 370 -4.50 1.72 13.47
C GLN A 370 -5.11 0.46 14.10
N ASP A 371 -6.25 0.62 14.78
CA ASP A 371 -7.18 -0.49 14.98
C ASP A 371 -7.38 -1.19 13.62
N ASP A 372 -7.48 -2.54 13.58
CA ASP A 372 -7.33 -3.54 12.48
C ASP A 372 -7.93 -3.24 11.06
N HIS A 373 -8.06 -1.98 10.65
CA HIS A 373 -9.09 -1.51 9.72
C HIS A 373 -8.61 -0.56 8.63
N VAL A 374 -7.30 -0.30 8.53
CA VAL A 374 -6.75 0.47 7.40
C VAL A 374 -5.42 -0.14 6.96
N ALA A 375 -5.50 -1.24 6.22
CA ALA A 375 -4.33 -1.88 5.63
C ALA A 375 -4.05 -1.28 4.25
N GLU A 376 -2.80 -0.86 4.01
CA GLU A 376 -1.97 -1.12 2.80
C GLU A 376 -1.75 -0.11 1.64
N SER A 377 -2.29 1.12 1.61
CA SER A 377 -1.79 2.13 0.64
C SER A 377 -1.37 3.43 1.32
N TYR A 378 -0.21 3.42 1.93
CA TYR A 378 0.51 4.66 2.18
C TYR A 378 1.07 5.15 0.85
N SER A 379 0.60 6.31 0.39
CA SER A 379 1.25 6.98 -0.73
C SER A 379 2.70 7.32 -0.32
N PRO A 380 3.66 7.38 -1.27
CA PRO A 380 5.03 7.79 -0.97
C PRO A 380 5.10 9.08 -0.14
N GLU A 381 4.16 10.00 -0.33
CA GLU A 381 4.07 11.25 0.42
C GLU A 381 3.64 11.05 1.89
N ILE A 382 2.76 10.08 2.18
CA ILE A 382 2.40 9.74 3.57
C ILE A 382 3.58 9.05 4.25
N LEU A 383 4.29 8.17 3.54
CA LEU A 383 5.51 7.53 4.05
C LEU A 383 6.61 8.56 4.33
N ASP A 384 6.84 9.52 3.43
CA ASP A 384 7.79 10.62 3.67
C ASP A 384 7.36 11.54 4.80
N MET A 385 6.05 11.77 4.96
CA MET A 385 5.51 12.53 6.10
C MET A 385 5.73 11.78 7.43
N ILE A 386 5.54 10.46 7.46
CA ILE A 386 5.83 9.62 8.63
C ILE A 386 7.34 9.67 8.92
N ARG A 387 8.20 9.45 7.92
CA ARG A 387 9.67 9.53 8.05
C ARG A 387 10.17 10.87 8.62
N THR A 388 9.52 11.97 8.24
CA THR A 388 9.93 13.32 8.67
C THR A 388 9.32 13.74 10.01
N ASN A 389 8.38 12.98 10.57
CA ASN A 389 7.78 13.25 11.86
C ASN A 389 8.76 12.90 13.01
N GLU A 390 9.03 13.86 13.90
CA GLU A 390 9.93 13.68 15.06
C GLU A 390 9.45 12.61 16.04
N ASP A 391 8.14 12.42 16.18
CA ASP A 391 7.55 11.40 17.05
C ASP A 391 7.78 9.99 16.45
N TYR A 392 7.70 9.88 15.13
CA TYR A 392 8.05 8.64 14.41
C TYR A 392 9.54 8.32 14.50
N LYS A 393 10.42 9.33 14.31
CA LYS A 393 11.87 9.14 14.51
C LYS A 393 12.19 8.67 15.93
N THR A 394 11.46 9.19 16.92
CA THR A 394 11.59 8.78 18.32
C THR A 394 11.13 7.34 18.54
N LEU A 395 10.04 6.91 17.89
CA LEU A 395 9.56 5.53 17.92
C LEU A 395 10.54 4.55 17.26
N VAL A 396 11.03 4.86 16.06
CA VAL A 396 12.02 4.05 15.35
C VAL A 396 13.32 3.94 16.16
N LYS A 397 13.80 5.06 16.71
CA LYS A 397 14.96 5.07 17.60
C LYS A 397 14.76 4.12 18.79
N PHE A 398 13.63 4.22 19.47
CA PHE A 398 13.31 3.35 20.60
C PHE A 398 13.24 1.86 20.19
N GLN A 399 12.66 1.55 19.03
CA GLN A 399 12.62 0.18 18.51
C GLN A 399 14.02 -0.35 18.20
N VAL A 400 14.87 0.44 17.56
CA VAL A 400 16.28 0.08 17.31
C VAL A 400 17.01 -0.16 18.63
N ASP A 401 16.84 0.72 19.62
CA ASP A 401 17.46 0.57 20.94
C ASP A 401 16.96 -0.71 21.66
N TYR A 402 15.65 -0.97 21.64
CA TYR A 402 15.05 -2.18 22.21
C TYR A 402 15.54 -3.45 21.51
N MET A 403 15.67 -3.44 20.19
CA MET A 403 16.18 -4.57 19.43
C MET A 403 17.66 -4.81 19.66
N VAL A 404 18.48 -3.77 19.73
CA VAL A 404 19.90 -3.91 20.08
C VAL A 404 20.02 -4.55 21.45
N GLU A 405 19.16 -4.17 22.40
CA GLU A 405 19.15 -4.75 23.74
C GLU A 405 18.58 -6.18 23.78
N SER A 406 17.52 -6.47 23.00
CA SER A 406 16.94 -7.82 22.88
C SER A 406 17.90 -8.79 22.18
N ALA A 407 18.50 -8.36 21.07
CA ALA A 407 19.55 -9.08 20.36
C ALA A 407 20.77 -9.29 21.27
N ARG A 408 21.18 -8.28 22.06
CA ARG A 408 22.23 -8.44 23.07
C ARG A 408 21.92 -9.55 24.10
N ASN A 409 20.64 -9.78 24.39
CA ASN A 409 20.19 -10.79 25.35
C ASN A 409 19.98 -12.18 24.71
N THR A 410 19.76 -12.27 23.40
CA THR A 410 19.40 -13.50 22.68
C THR A 410 20.46 -14.01 21.70
N PHE A 411 21.36 -13.16 21.20
CA PHE A 411 22.43 -13.57 20.29
C PHE A 411 23.42 -14.48 20.99
N THR A 412 23.62 -15.66 20.41
CA THR A 412 24.72 -16.53 20.81
C THR A 412 26.02 -16.04 20.17
N HIS A 413 27.16 -16.44 20.75
CA HIS A 413 28.47 -16.16 20.16
C HIS A 413 28.59 -16.66 18.71
N SER A 414 27.93 -17.77 18.38
CA SER A 414 27.93 -18.36 17.05
C SER A 414 27.21 -17.47 16.02
N ASP A 415 26.08 -16.88 16.39
CA ASP A 415 25.29 -16.01 15.50
C ASP A 415 26.01 -14.69 15.20
N TYR A 416 26.79 -14.21 16.16
CA TYR A 416 27.64 -13.04 16.01
C TYR A 416 28.80 -13.30 15.01
N LEU A 417 29.48 -14.44 15.16
CA LEU A 417 30.64 -14.77 14.34
C LEU A 417 30.28 -15.00 12.86
N SER A 418 29.13 -15.62 12.59
CA SER A 418 28.68 -15.91 11.23
C SER A 418 28.22 -14.67 10.46
N ASN A 419 27.64 -13.68 11.15
CA ASN A 419 26.91 -12.60 10.48
C ASN A 419 27.56 -11.22 10.63
N CYS A 420 28.23 -10.92 11.74
CA CYS A 420 28.68 -9.56 12.05
C CYS A 420 30.18 -9.40 12.30
N SER A 421 30.96 -10.49 12.34
CA SER A 421 32.39 -10.46 12.67
C SER A 421 33.25 -9.57 11.75
N THR A 422 32.88 -9.47 10.47
CA THR A 422 33.61 -8.72 9.43
C THR A 422 33.33 -7.21 9.43
N HIS A 423 32.35 -6.75 10.21
CA HIS A 423 31.93 -5.35 10.22
C HIS A 423 32.77 -4.52 11.23
N PRO A 424 33.08 -3.24 10.98
CA PRO A 424 33.80 -2.41 11.94
C PRO A 424 32.92 -2.01 13.12
N THR A 425 33.46 -1.87 14.33
CA THR A 425 32.67 -1.53 15.52
C THR A 425 32.17 -0.07 15.48
N LEU A 426 30.89 0.20 15.77
CA LEU A 426 30.38 1.57 16.01
C LEU A 426 30.10 1.77 17.51
N MET A 427 30.85 2.65 18.18
CA MET A 427 30.61 3.02 19.57
C MET A 427 29.41 3.97 19.68
N LEU A 428 28.33 3.52 20.33
CA LEU A 428 27.13 4.34 20.60
C LEU A 428 27.36 5.46 21.64
N SER A 429 28.49 5.47 22.36
CA SER A 429 28.64 6.21 23.61
C SER A 429 29.37 7.56 23.54
N GLU A 430 29.84 8.05 22.39
CA GLU A 430 30.73 9.24 22.36
C GLU A 430 30.38 10.39 21.39
N HIS A 431 29.13 10.51 20.92
CA HIS A 431 28.71 11.72 20.19
C HIS A 431 27.60 12.52 20.90
N PRO A 432 27.92 13.67 21.53
CA PRO A 432 26.93 14.53 22.19
C PRO A 432 26.06 15.36 21.22
N SER A 433 26.12 15.10 19.91
CA SER A 433 25.26 15.73 18.90
C SER A 433 24.56 14.66 18.06
N ILE A 434 23.63 13.97 18.70
CA ILE A 434 22.63 13.09 18.06
C ILE A 434 21.61 13.97 17.32
N LYS A 435 22.03 14.65 16.26
CA LYS A 435 21.16 15.37 15.32
C LYS A 435 21.18 14.78 13.91
N ASP A 436 22.10 13.87 13.62
CA ASP A 436 22.19 13.16 12.34
C ASP A 436 21.99 11.64 12.52
N TYR A 437 20.75 11.24 12.80
CA TYR A 437 20.27 9.87 12.49
C TYR A 437 20.05 9.69 10.98
N SER A 438 20.81 10.39 10.13
CA SER A 438 20.84 10.19 8.68
C SER A 438 21.62 8.93 8.28
N PHE A 439 22.11 8.15 9.23
CA PHE A 439 22.66 6.83 8.95
C PHE A 439 21.52 5.89 8.58
N LYS A 440 21.53 5.40 7.34
CA LYS A 440 20.66 4.32 6.88
C LYS A 440 20.64 3.21 7.92
N ILE A 441 19.44 2.81 8.32
CA ILE A 441 19.20 1.55 9.03
C ILE A 441 19.43 0.45 7.99
N ASP A 442 20.69 0.06 7.83
CA ASP A 442 21.11 -1.04 7.00
C ASP A 442 21.79 -2.11 7.86
N SER A 443 21.83 -3.33 7.32
CA SER A 443 22.40 -4.50 7.97
C SER A 443 23.85 -4.26 8.40
N GLU A 444 24.57 -3.41 7.66
CA GLU A 444 25.93 -3.00 7.98
C GLU A 444 25.97 -2.30 9.34
N ASN A 445 25.30 -1.15 9.50
CA ASN A 445 25.33 -0.34 10.73
C ASN A 445 24.81 -1.11 11.96
N ILE A 446 23.85 -2.00 11.77
CA ILE A 446 23.33 -2.85 12.84
C ILE A 446 24.37 -3.87 13.30
N CYS A 447 25.08 -4.52 12.37
CA CYS A 447 26.20 -5.39 12.74
C CYS A 447 27.32 -4.61 13.45
N ARG A 448 27.56 -3.35 13.06
CA ARG A 448 28.53 -2.47 13.74
C ARG A 448 28.12 -2.15 15.19
N TRP A 449 26.83 -1.92 15.45
CA TRP A 449 26.29 -1.69 16.80
C TRP A 449 26.29 -2.95 17.66
N LEU A 450 25.83 -4.09 17.10
CA LEU A 450 25.81 -5.38 17.78
C LEU A 450 27.21 -5.84 18.16
N LYS A 451 28.20 -5.63 17.27
CA LYS A 451 29.62 -5.86 17.56
C LYS A 451 30.12 -5.04 18.74
N SER A 452 29.79 -3.76 18.78
CA SER A 452 30.17 -2.90 19.91
C SER A 452 29.60 -3.38 21.25
N ALA A 453 28.35 -3.86 21.23
CA ALA A 453 27.73 -4.43 22.42
C ALA A 453 28.32 -5.80 22.79
N TYR A 454 28.63 -6.64 21.80
CA TYR A 454 29.25 -7.95 21.96
C TYR A 454 30.65 -7.83 22.57
N ASP A 455 31.50 -6.98 21.99
CA ASP A 455 32.88 -6.74 22.44
C ASP A 455 32.93 -6.19 23.88
N ARG A 456 31.92 -5.39 24.30
CA ARG A 456 31.78 -4.94 25.70
C ARG A 456 31.34 -6.05 26.66
N LYS A 457 30.50 -6.98 26.21
CA LYS A 457 29.95 -8.07 27.03
C LYS A 457 30.95 -9.23 27.17
N TYR A 458 31.77 -9.45 26.15
CA TYR A 458 32.77 -10.51 26.07
C TYR A 458 34.11 -9.91 25.63
N PRO A 459 34.78 -9.13 26.50
CA PRO A 459 36.09 -8.58 26.19
C PRO A 459 37.00 -9.74 25.80
N GLN A 460 37.56 -9.69 24.59
CA GLN A 460 38.46 -10.72 24.12
C GLN A 460 39.70 -10.73 25.03
N PRO A 461 40.05 -11.87 25.65
CA PRO A 461 41.33 -11.99 26.30
C PRO A 461 42.40 -12.00 25.22
N GLU A 462 43.41 -11.13 25.36
CA GLU A 462 44.61 -11.01 24.51
C GLU A 462 44.51 -10.10 23.28
N ASN A 463 44.73 -8.80 23.52
CA ASN A 463 45.81 -8.02 22.90
C ASN A 463 45.88 -6.62 23.53
N GLU A 464 46.11 -6.55 24.85
CA GLU A 464 46.30 -5.27 25.55
C GLU A 464 47.46 -4.45 24.97
N ASP A 465 48.47 -5.10 24.36
CA ASP A 465 49.62 -4.41 23.79
C ASP A 465 49.38 -3.84 22.38
N ILE A 466 48.60 -4.53 21.53
CA ILE A 466 48.31 -4.06 20.15
C ILE A 466 47.23 -2.96 20.18
N ASP A 467 46.26 -3.06 21.08
CA ASP A 467 45.26 -2.00 21.26
C ASP A 467 45.82 -0.82 22.06
N ARG A 468 46.83 -1.01 22.93
CA ARG A 468 47.58 0.13 23.50
C ARG A 468 48.33 0.91 22.44
N GLU A 469 49.06 0.25 21.53
CA GLU A 469 49.79 0.96 20.47
C GLU A 469 48.87 1.66 19.48
N LYS A 470 47.74 1.02 19.09
CA LYS A 470 46.74 1.65 18.20
C LYS A 470 45.99 2.80 18.88
N ASN A 471 45.63 2.67 20.16
CA ASN A 471 44.94 3.72 20.89
C ASN A 471 45.90 4.86 21.29
N GLN A 472 47.18 4.58 21.59
CA GLN A 472 48.20 5.62 21.79
C GLN A 472 48.50 6.37 20.48
N SER A 473 48.60 5.67 19.35
CA SER A 473 48.75 6.28 18.02
C SER A 473 47.55 7.15 17.63
N GLY A 474 46.32 6.65 17.86
CA GLY A 474 45.09 7.40 17.64
C GLY A 474 44.96 8.61 18.55
N PHE A 475 45.32 8.47 19.83
CA PHE A 475 45.31 9.55 20.81
C PHE A 475 46.40 10.61 20.55
N LEU A 476 47.60 10.21 20.13
CA LEU A 476 48.66 11.13 19.71
C LEU A 476 48.28 11.94 18.46
N ASN A 477 47.63 11.30 17.48
CA ASN A 477 47.10 12.01 16.31
C ASN A 477 45.92 12.93 16.67
N PHE A 478 45.09 12.52 17.63
CA PHE A 478 44.02 13.36 18.17
C PHE A 478 44.59 14.59 18.88
N ILE A 479 45.60 14.46 19.75
CA ILE A 479 46.29 15.57 20.41
C ILE A 479 46.93 16.52 19.38
N LYS A 480 47.64 15.98 18.36
CA LYS A 480 48.24 16.80 17.29
C LYS A 480 47.20 17.62 16.52
N ASN A 481 46.05 17.02 16.23
CA ASN A 481 44.95 17.69 15.53
C ASN A 481 44.19 18.69 16.42
N LEU A 482 44.04 18.40 17.71
CA LEU A 482 43.34 19.27 18.66
C LEU A 482 44.10 20.58 18.93
N PHE A 483 45.44 20.53 18.92
CA PHE A 483 46.30 21.68 19.25
C PHE A 483 46.86 22.45 18.05
N SER A 484 46.46 22.11 16.81
CA SER A 484 46.89 22.82 15.59
C SER A 484 48.41 23.08 15.56
N LEU A 485 49.21 22.07 15.91
CA LEU A 485 50.67 22.16 15.80
C LEU A 485 51.04 22.16 14.30
N ASN A 486 51.06 23.36 13.71
CA ASN A 486 51.53 23.57 12.36
C ASN A 486 53.02 23.21 12.30
N GLU A 487 53.36 22.26 11.43
CA GLU A 487 54.73 21.94 11.02
C GLU A 487 55.33 23.12 10.24
N THR A 488 55.73 24.17 10.95
CA THR A 488 56.59 25.22 10.39
C THR A 488 57.52 25.78 11.46
N GLN A 489 58.60 25.06 11.75
CA GLN A 489 60.00 25.53 11.76
C GLN A 489 60.88 24.51 12.48
N GLU A 490 62.02 24.21 11.84
CA GLU A 490 63.13 23.43 12.36
C GLU A 490 63.62 23.98 13.70
N ASP A 491 63.45 23.20 14.76
CA ASP A 491 64.45 22.93 15.79
C ASP A 491 63.94 21.74 16.60
N GLN A 492 64.52 20.56 16.33
CA GLN A 492 64.23 19.35 17.10
C GLN A 492 64.83 19.48 18.49
N VAL A 493 64.01 19.88 19.46
CA VAL A 493 64.24 19.49 20.86
C VAL A 493 63.51 18.16 21.05
N GLU A 494 64.26 17.06 21.02
CA GLU A 494 63.76 15.75 21.48
C GLU A 494 63.40 15.89 22.97
N LEU A 495 62.11 16.02 23.25
CA LEU A 495 61.63 15.87 24.62
C LEU A 495 61.87 14.42 25.04
N THR A 496 62.58 14.25 26.14
CA THR A 496 62.77 12.94 26.75
C THR A 496 61.44 12.38 27.23
N GLN A 497 61.34 11.05 27.32
CA GLN A 497 60.14 10.37 27.84
C GLN A 497 59.70 10.93 29.21
N GLU A 498 60.66 11.34 30.04
CA GLU A 498 60.42 11.94 31.35
C GLU A 498 59.74 13.32 31.25
N GLU A 499 60.09 14.15 30.27
CA GLU A 499 59.44 15.45 30.04
C GLU A 499 58.01 15.31 29.49
N ILE A 500 57.74 14.25 28.72
CA ILE A 500 56.41 13.90 28.24
C ILE A 500 55.52 13.46 29.41
N GLU A 501 56.05 12.66 30.33
CA GLU A 501 55.33 12.19 31.52
C GLU A 501 55.02 13.35 32.48
N ILE A 502 55.96 14.28 32.69
CA ILE A 502 55.75 15.49 33.51
C ILE A 502 54.62 16.36 32.92
N ARG A 503 54.65 16.62 31.61
CA ARG A 503 53.58 17.41 30.95
C ARG A 503 52.23 16.71 30.98
N HIS A 504 52.20 15.39 30.88
CA HIS A 504 50.98 14.60 30.99
C HIS A 504 50.36 14.72 32.40
N GLU A 505 51.19 14.70 33.44
CA GLU A 505 50.73 14.86 34.82
C GLU A 505 50.21 16.29 35.11
N GLU A 506 50.81 17.32 34.51
CA GLU A 506 50.35 18.71 34.61
C GLU A 506 49.00 18.94 33.92
N VAL A 507 48.78 18.36 32.74
CA VAL A 507 47.50 18.44 32.01
C VAL A 507 46.40 17.70 32.76
N LEU A 508 46.70 16.53 33.34
CA LEU A 508 45.74 15.80 34.16
C LEU A 508 45.39 16.56 35.44
N LYS A 509 46.35 17.27 36.05
CA LYS A 509 46.09 18.16 37.19
C LYS A 509 45.18 19.32 36.79
N GLU A 510 45.42 20.00 35.67
CA GLU A 510 44.54 21.08 35.19
C GLU A 510 43.11 20.61 34.92
N LEU A 511 42.95 19.48 34.22
CA LEU A 511 41.63 18.91 33.92
C LEU A 511 40.91 18.47 35.19
N PHE A 512 41.63 17.96 36.19
CA PHE A 512 41.08 17.63 37.50
C PHE A 512 40.64 18.88 38.29
N TYR A 513 41.40 19.98 38.23
CA TYR A 513 41.02 21.25 38.85
C TYR A 513 39.82 21.92 38.16
N GLN A 514 39.69 21.81 36.83
CA GLN A 514 38.52 22.31 36.09
C GLN A 514 37.25 21.53 36.42
N ARG A 515 37.36 20.23 36.76
CA ARG A 515 36.24 19.36 37.10
C ARG A 515 35.74 19.50 38.54
N LEU A 516 36.55 20.07 39.43
CA LEU A 516 36.22 20.28 40.85
C LEU A 516 35.64 21.67 41.16
N ASN A 517 35.58 22.59 40.19
CA ASN A 517 35.02 23.93 40.33
C ASN A 517 33.70 24.13 39.55
N LEU A 518 32.84 23.11 39.54
CA LEU A 518 31.44 23.19 39.08
C LEU A 518 30.48 22.60 40.11
#